data_AF-A0A087HS83-F1
#
_entry.id   AF-A0A087HS83-F1
#
_cell.length_a   1.000
_cell.length_b   1.000
_cell.length_c   1.000
_cell.angle_alpha   90.00
_cell.angle_beta   90.00
_cell.angle_gamma   90.00
#
_symmetry.space_group_name_H-M   'P 1'
#
loop_
_entity.id
_entity.type
_entity.pdbx_description
1 polymer ?
#
loop_
_entity_poly.entity_id
_entity_poly.type
_entity_poly.pdbx_seq_one_letter_code
_entity_poly.pdbx_strand_id
1 'polypeptide(L)'
;MEETGIVIVGGGIAGLATSLALHRKGIKSVVLERAEKVRSEGAGIGTLTNGWKALDQLGVGDRLRLTSGLIHKGRTMLIENGKKREFVLNIEDEARCIRRNDLVEALADALPSGTIRLGSQIVSVEQDETTSFPVIHLSNGNTIKAK
;
A
#
# COMPACT_ATOMS: atom_id res chain seq x y z
N MET A 1 -15.58 20.67 -11.42
CA MET A 1 -14.71 20.35 -10.27
C MET A 1 -15.41 19.28 -9.46
N GLU A 2 -14.76 18.15 -9.23
CA GLU A 2 -15.32 17.08 -8.40
C GLU A 2 -14.99 17.34 -6.93
N GLU A 3 -15.92 17.02 -6.03
CA GLU A 3 -15.69 17.09 -4.58
C GLU A 3 -15.68 15.70 -3.97
N THR A 4 -14.63 15.39 -3.21
CA THR A 4 -14.48 14.12 -2.48
C THR A 4 -14.07 14.42 -1.03
N GLY A 5 -14.35 13.51 -0.10
CA GLY A 5 -13.83 13.64 1.28
C GLY A 5 -12.32 13.42 1.29
N ILE A 6 -11.90 12.17 1.32
CA ILE A 6 -10.47 11.82 1.41
C ILE A 6 -9.93 11.41 0.04
N VAL A 7 -8.84 12.04 -0.38
CA VAL A 7 -8.06 11.65 -1.56
C VAL A 7 -6.71 11.09 -1.11
N ILE A 8 -6.37 9.90 -1.59
CA ILE A 8 -5.11 9.22 -1.34
C ILE A 8 -4.29 9.22 -2.63
N VAL A 9 -3.08 9.75 -2.56
CA VAL A 9 -2.17 9.82 -3.71
C VAL A 9 -1.25 8.61 -3.73
N GLY A 10 -1.44 7.73 -4.70
CA GLY A 10 -0.64 6.53 -4.95
C GLY A 10 -1.38 5.24 -4.64
N GLY A 11 -1.50 4.36 -5.65
CA GLY A 11 -2.08 3.01 -5.56
C GLY A 11 -1.07 1.94 -5.14
N GLY A 12 -0.12 2.29 -4.27
CA GLY A 12 0.83 1.36 -3.68
C GLY A 12 0.30 0.69 -2.42
N ILE A 13 1.12 -0.14 -1.78
CA ILE A 13 0.78 -0.86 -0.54
C ILE A 13 0.23 0.09 0.53
N ALA A 14 0.92 1.21 0.80
CA ALA A 14 0.51 2.16 1.83
C ALA A 14 -0.82 2.85 1.49
N GLY A 15 -1.02 3.26 0.23
CA GLY A 15 -2.24 3.95 -0.19
C GLY A 15 -3.46 3.02 -0.19
N LEU A 16 -3.31 1.80 -0.69
CA LEU A 16 -4.36 0.79 -0.68
C LEU A 16 -4.69 0.33 0.74
N ALA A 17 -3.68 0.09 1.59
CA ALA A 17 -3.90 -0.26 3.00
C ALA A 17 -4.62 0.87 3.76
N THR A 18 -4.24 2.13 3.51
CA THR A 18 -4.92 3.30 4.09
C THR A 18 -6.37 3.37 3.65
N SER A 19 -6.63 3.24 2.34
CA SER A 19 -7.99 3.26 1.79
C SER A 19 -8.84 2.12 2.36
N LEU A 20 -8.26 0.92 2.51
CA LEU A 20 -8.95 -0.24 3.07
C LEU A 20 -9.26 -0.05 4.56
N ALA A 21 -8.34 0.53 5.33
CA ALA A 21 -8.58 0.86 6.72
C ALA A 21 -9.74 1.87 6.86
N LEU A 22 -9.77 2.92 6.03
CA LEU A 22 -10.86 3.90 6.00
C LEU A 22 -12.19 3.25 5.61
N HIS A 23 -12.19 2.41 4.57
CA HIS A 23 -13.36 1.68 4.12
C HIS A 23 -13.95 0.81 5.24
N ARG A 24 -13.11 0.09 5.99
CA ARG A 24 -13.51 -0.73 7.15
C ARG A 24 -14.07 0.08 8.31
N LYS A 25 -13.81 1.39 8.33
CA LYS A 25 -14.41 2.35 9.28
C LYS A 25 -15.62 3.09 8.71
N GLY A 26 -16.10 2.71 7.51
CA GLY A 26 -17.22 3.37 6.84
C GLY A 26 -16.89 4.74 6.24
N ILE A 27 -15.60 5.10 6.16
CA ILE A 27 -15.14 6.36 5.62
C ILE A 27 -14.81 6.17 4.14
N LYS A 28 -15.38 7.01 3.28
CA LYS A 28 -15.15 6.97 1.83
C LYS A 28 -13.84 7.68 1.47
N SER A 29 -13.04 7.03 0.64
CA SER A 29 -11.82 7.60 0.05
C SER A 29 -11.74 7.26 -1.43
N VAL A 30 -10.98 8.07 -2.17
CA VAL A 30 -10.57 7.80 -3.56
C VAL A 30 -9.05 7.68 -3.59
N VAL A 31 -8.54 6.64 -4.26
CA VAL A 31 -7.10 6.45 -4.50
C VAL A 31 -6.80 6.86 -5.93
N LEU A 32 -5.85 7.79 -6.11
CA LEU A 32 -5.38 8.22 -7.42
C LEU A 32 -4.03 7.55 -7.71
N GLU A 33 -3.92 6.82 -8.80
CA GLU A 33 -2.68 6.17 -9.23
C GLU A 33 -2.34 6.58 -10.66
N ARG A 34 -1.09 6.98 -10.88
CA ARG A 34 -0.60 7.43 -12.20
C ARG A 34 -0.52 6.31 -13.23
N ALA A 35 -0.31 5.06 -12.80
CA ALA A 35 -0.23 3.92 -13.72
C ALA A 35 -1.63 3.55 -14.25
N GLU A 36 -1.69 3.16 -15.52
CA GLU A 36 -2.92 2.67 -16.19
C GLU A 36 -3.37 1.29 -15.69
N LYS A 37 -2.48 0.60 -14.97
CA LYS A 37 -2.75 -0.70 -14.36
C LYS A 37 -2.05 -0.79 -13.01
N VAL A 38 -2.65 -1.56 -12.11
CA VAL A 38 -1.98 -1.99 -10.89
C VAL A 38 -0.70 -2.74 -11.31
N ARG A 39 0.47 -2.22 -10.92
CA ARG A 39 1.75 -2.80 -11.35
C ARG A 39 1.95 -4.16 -10.67
N SER A 40 1.94 -5.20 -11.49
CA SER A 40 2.21 -6.59 -11.12
C SER A 40 3.68 -6.98 -11.35
N GLU A 41 4.61 -6.09 -11.06
CA GLU A 41 6.04 -6.42 -11.01
C GLU A 41 6.60 -6.08 -9.62
N GLY A 42 7.40 -6.98 -9.05
CA GLY A 42 8.06 -6.69 -7.79
C GLY A 42 8.76 -7.88 -7.14
N ALA A 43 9.72 -7.53 -6.28
CA ALA A 43 10.41 -8.47 -5.40
C ALA A 43 9.49 -9.02 -4.30
N GLY A 44 9.98 -10.03 -3.57
CA GLY A 44 9.37 -10.46 -2.31
C GLY A 44 9.54 -9.42 -1.21
N ILE A 45 8.52 -9.31 -0.36
CA ILE A 45 8.51 -8.45 0.83
C ILE A 45 8.54 -9.35 2.06
N GLY A 46 9.64 -9.31 2.81
CA GLY A 46 9.72 -9.90 4.13
C GLY A 46 8.82 -9.13 5.09
N THR A 47 7.72 -9.75 5.50
CA THR A 47 6.74 -9.18 6.42
C THR A 47 6.86 -9.88 7.76
N LEU A 48 7.24 -9.13 8.79
CA LEU A 48 7.38 -9.62 10.17
C LEU A 48 6.02 -9.64 10.89
N THR A 49 6.02 -10.13 12.13
CA THR A 49 4.83 -10.33 12.97
C THR A 49 3.91 -9.13 13.05
N ASN A 50 4.46 -7.93 13.21
CA ASN A 50 3.68 -6.69 13.28
C ASN A 50 2.96 -6.39 11.96
N GLY A 51 3.61 -6.64 10.82
CA GLY A 51 3.01 -6.50 9.51
C GLY A 51 1.89 -7.51 9.28
N TRP A 52 2.07 -8.77 9.68
CA TRP A 52 1.02 -9.78 9.60
C TRP A 52 -0.20 -9.45 10.46
N LYS A 53 0.02 -9.01 11.70
CA LYS A 53 -1.06 -8.52 12.57
C LYS A 53 -1.82 -7.34 11.93
N ALA A 54 -1.13 -6.46 11.22
CA ALA A 54 -1.80 -5.37 10.50
C ALA A 54 -2.63 -5.88 9.30
N LEU A 55 -2.11 -6.85 8.53
CA LEU A 55 -2.84 -7.48 7.42
C LEU A 55 -4.08 -8.25 7.89
N ASP A 56 -4.02 -8.88 9.07
CA ASP A 56 -5.17 -9.53 9.71
C ASP A 56 -6.25 -8.50 10.08
N GLN A 57 -5.87 -7.36 10.66
CA GLN A 57 -6.82 -6.28 10.99
C GLN A 57 -7.47 -5.66 9.75
N LEU A 58 -6.74 -5.64 8.63
CA LEU A 58 -7.26 -5.24 7.31
C LEU A 58 -8.15 -6.32 6.66
N GLY A 59 -8.15 -7.55 7.18
CA GLY A 59 -8.99 -8.65 6.68
C GLY A 59 -8.43 -9.36 5.44
N VAL A 60 -7.17 -9.14 5.09
CA VAL A 60 -6.51 -9.75 3.92
C VAL A 60 -5.48 -10.81 4.30
N GLY A 61 -5.21 -10.98 5.60
CA GLY A 61 -4.20 -11.91 6.11
C GLY A 61 -4.40 -13.35 5.65
N ASP A 62 -5.60 -13.92 5.82
CA ASP A 62 -5.86 -15.31 5.47
C ASP A 62 -5.66 -15.61 3.98
N ARG A 63 -6.10 -14.70 3.11
CA ARG A 63 -5.85 -14.80 1.66
C ARG A 63 -4.35 -14.80 1.36
N LEU A 64 -3.59 -13.90 1.99
CA LEU A 64 -2.15 -13.76 1.76
C LEU A 64 -1.33 -14.92 2.33
N ARG A 65 -1.82 -15.61 3.37
CA ARG A 65 -1.17 -16.82 3.90
C ARG A 65 -1.10 -17.95 2.86
N LEU A 66 -2.01 -17.99 1.88
CA LEU A 66 -2.04 -19.00 0.82
C LEU A 66 -0.91 -18.85 -0.21
N THR A 67 -0.37 -17.64 -0.36
CA THR A 67 0.64 -17.34 -1.40
C THR A 67 1.97 -16.84 -0.85
N SER A 68 2.14 -16.84 0.48
CA SER A 68 3.34 -16.37 1.17
C SER A 68 4.13 -17.51 1.83
N GLY A 69 5.46 -17.43 1.75
CA GLY A 69 6.37 -18.42 2.31
C GLY A 69 6.78 -18.07 3.74
N LEU A 70 6.68 -19.01 4.67
CA LEU A 70 7.13 -18.83 6.06
C LEU A 70 8.64 -18.54 6.13
N ILE A 71 9.02 -17.59 6.97
CA ILE A 71 10.40 -17.27 7.29
C ILE A 71 10.65 -17.72 8.72
N HIS A 72 11.31 -18.87 8.87
CA HIS A 72 11.68 -19.41 10.19
C HIS A 72 12.97 -18.80 10.74
N LYS A 73 13.86 -18.34 9.85
CA LYS A 73 15.22 -17.95 10.22
C LYS A 73 15.81 -16.99 9.20
N GLY A 74 16.47 -15.94 9.69
CA GLY A 74 17.32 -15.05 8.91
C GLY A 74 18.80 -15.30 9.23
N ARG A 75 19.66 -15.24 8.22
CA ARG A 75 21.12 -15.30 8.38
C ARG A 75 21.72 -14.09 7.68
N THR A 76 22.42 -13.25 8.44
CA THR A 76 23.11 -12.07 7.94
C THR A 76 24.61 -12.30 7.99
N MET A 77 25.30 -12.08 6.88
CA MET A 77 26.75 -12.20 6.77
C MET A 77 27.36 -10.83 6.54
N LEU A 78 28.11 -10.32 7.50
CA LEU A 78 28.91 -9.11 7.36
C LEU A 78 30.32 -9.48 6.91
N ILE A 79 30.78 -8.92 5.80
CA ILE A 79 32.15 -9.09 5.32
C ILE A 79 32.85 -7.74 5.40
N GLU A 80 33.85 -7.64 6.26
CA GLU A 80 34.59 -6.40 6.50
C GLU A 80 36.09 -6.73 6.56
N ASN A 81 36.89 -6.08 5.70
CA ASN A 81 38.34 -6.34 5.58
C ASN A 81 38.68 -7.84 5.41
N GLY A 82 37.86 -8.57 4.66
CA GLY A 82 38.00 -10.02 4.45
C GLY A 82 37.58 -10.90 5.64
N LYS A 83 37.23 -10.31 6.79
CA LYS A 83 36.67 -11.04 7.93
C LYS A 83 35.16 -11.19 7.79
N LYS A 84 34.68 -12.41 8.00
CA LYS A 84 33.25 -12.74 7.97
C LYS A 84 32.70 -12.79 9.40
N ARG A 85 31.60 -12.09 9.65
CA ARG A 85 30.80 -12.17 10.89
C ARG A 85 29.39 -12.58 10.53
N GLU A 86 28.91 -13.65 11.16
CA GLU A 86 27.57 -14.19 10.92
C GLU A 86 26.65 -13.85 12.09
N PHE A 87 25.45 -13.38 11.78
CA PHE A 87 24.36 -13.18 12.73
C PHE A 87 23.17 -14.03 12.30
N VAL A 88 22.64 -14.80 13.24
CA VAL A 88 21.47 -15.65 13.03
C VAL A 88 20.32 -15.09 13.85
N LEU A 89 19.19 -14.85 13.19
CA LEU A 89 17.93 -14.50 13.82
C LEU A 89 16.96 -15.66 13.64
N ASN A 90 16.55 -16.29 14.74
CA ASN A 90 15.41 -17.21 14.72
C ASN A 90 14.13 -16.38 14.87
N ILE A 91 13.11 -16.69 14.07
CA ILE A 91 11.82 -16.01 14.11
C ILE A 91 10.79 -16.99 14.67
N GLU A 92 10.36 -16.73 15.91
CA GLU A 92 9.41 -17.59 16.63
C GLU A 92 7.96 -17.30 16.24
N ASP A 93 7.63 -16.02 16.09
CA ASP A 93 6.32 -15.56 15.63
C ASP A 93 6.16 -15.64 14.10
N GLU A 94 4.95 -15.41 13.61
CA GLU A 94 4.68 -15.42 12.17
C GLU A 94 5.42 -14.31 11.40
N ALA A 95 6.41 -14.72 10.62
CA ALA A 95 7.02 -13.91 9.57
C ALA A 95 6.93 -14.66 8.24
N ARG A 96 6.66 -13.93 7.15
CA ARG A 96 6.55 -14.51 5.81
C ARG A 96 7.08 -13.60 4.73
N CYS A 97 7.55 -14.18 3.64
CA CYS A 97 7.85 -13.49 2.41
C CYS A 97 6.60 -13.50 1.52
N ILE A 98 6.10 -12.32 1.15
CA ILE A 98 4.93 -12.13 0.29
C ILE A 98 5.40 -11.56 -1.04
N ARG A 99 4.91 -12.06 -2.17
CA ARG A 99 5.13 -11.36 -3.44
C ARG A 99 4.44 -10.00 -3.39
N ARG A 100 5.13 -8.94 -3.82
CA ARG A 100 4.57 -7.58 -3.83
C ARG A 100 3.23 -7.51 -4.55
N ASN A 101 3.07 -8.23 -5.65
CA ASN A 101 1.84 -8.25 -6.44
C ASN A 101 0.67 -8.81 -5.65
N ASP A 102 0.84 -10.01 -5.09
CA ASP A 102 -0.18 -10.67 -4.28
C ASP A 102 -0.66 -9.75 -3.15
N LEU A 103 0.25 -9.01 -2.52
CA LEU A 103 -0.09 -8.02 -1.49
C LEU A 103 -0.92 -6.85 -2.05
N VAL A 104 -0.49 -6.26 -3.16
CA VAL A 104 -1.20 -5.13 -3.77
C VAL A 104 -2.57 -5.55 -4.29
N GLU A 105 -2.67 -6.72 -4.94
CA GLU A 105 -3.92 -7.29 -5.44
C GLU A 105 -4.89 -7.62 -4.30
N ALA A 106 -4.41 -8.27 -3.23
CA ALA A 106 -5.27 -8.56 -2.08
C ALA A 106 -5.85 -7.29 -1.44
N LEU A 107 -5.06 -6.22 -1.36
CA LEU A 107 -5.53 -4.93 -0.84
C LEU A 107 -6.50 -4.23 -1.81
N ALA A 108 -6.23 -4.28 -3.11
CA ALA A 108 -7.07 -3.65 -4.13
C ALA A 108 -8.42 -4.36 -4.27
N ASP A 109 -8.44 -5.69 -4.31
CA ASP A 109 -9.65 -6.49 -4.45
C ASP A 109 -10.57 -6.42 -3.22
N ALA A 110 -10.02 -6.08 -2.06
CA ALA A 110 -10.78 -5.89 -0.83
C ALA A 110 -11.51 -4.52 -0.77
N LEU A 111 -11.30 -3.65 -1.77
CA LEU A 111 -11.94 -2.34 -1.86
C LEU A 111 -13.17 -2.39 -2.78
N PRO A 112 -14.19 -1.54 -2.54
CA PRO A 112 -15.30 -1.39 -3.46
C PRO A 112 -14.86 -0.96 -4.87
N SER A 113 -15.64 -1.38 -5.87
CA SER A 113 -15.43 -0.92 -7.25
C SER A 113 -15.52 0.61 -7.34
N GLY A 114 -14.61 1.22 -8.10
CA GLY A 114 -14.53 2.67 -8.27
C GLY A 114 -13.72 3.41 -7.19
N THR A 115 -13.23 2.73 -6.14
CA THR A 115 -12.34 3.36 -5.14
C THR A 115 -10.98 3.75 -5.71
N ILE A 116 -10.45 2.97 -6.66
CA ILE A 116 -9.13 3.20 -7.26
C ILE A 116 -9.32 3.79 -8.67
N ARG A 117 -8.68 4.93 -8.92
CA ARG A 117 -8.63 5.59 -10.24
C ARG A 117 -7.22 5.50 -10.80
N LEU A 118 -7.08 4.67 -11.82
CA LEU A 118 -5.86 4.49 -12.59
C LEU A 118 -5.70 5.64 -13.60
N GLY A 119 -4.51 5.77 -14.20
CA GLY A 119 -4.22 6.84 -15.17
C GLY A 119 -4.36 8.27 -14.60
N SER A 120 -4.38 8.41 -13.27
CA SER A 120 -4.62 9.67 -12.58
C SER A 120 -3.30 10.26 -12.09
N GLN A 121 -2.60 10.95 -12.99
CA GLN A 121 -1.37 11.67 -12.65
C GLN A 121 -1.68 13.06 -12.10
N ILE A 122 -1.27 13.30 -10.85
CA ILE A 122 -1.34 14.61 -10.21
C ILE A 122 -0.18 15.48 -10.70
N VAL A 123 -0.48 16.74 -11.04
CA VAL A 123 0.52 17.72 -11.49
C VAL A 123 0.73 18.85 -10.48
N SER A 124 -0.30 19.22 -9.71
CA SER A 124 -0.18 20.17 -8.60
C SER A 124 -1.25 19.91 -7.54
N VAL A 125 -0.98 20.40 -6.33
CA VAL A 125 -1.95 20.49 -5.23
C VAL A 125 -1.87 21.90 -4.68
N GLU A 126 -2.99 22.60 -4.71
CA GLU A 126 -3.12 23.97 -4.23
C GLU A 126 -4.14 24.02 -3.10
N GLN A 127 -4.11 25.08 -2.29
CA GLN A 127 -5.08 25.26 -1.22
C GLN A 127 -6.13 26.28 -1.68
N ASP A 128 -7.40 25.90 -1.61
CA ASP A 128 -8.51 26.81 -1.90
C ASP A 128 -8.53 27.96 -0.87
N GLU A 129 -8.43 29.21 -1.34
CA GLU A 129 -8.29 30.38 -0.47
C GLU A 129 -9.49 30.61 0.47
N THR A 130 -10.68 30.11 0.09
CA THR A 130 -11.91 30.33 0.86
C THR A 130 -12.15 29.22 1.88
N THR A 131 -11.94 27.97 1.48
CA THR A 131 -12.27 26.78 2.28
C THR A 131 -11.06 26.14 2.94
N SER A 132 -9.84 26.55 2.54
CA SER A 132 -8.58 25.91 2.94
C SER A 132 -8.46 24.43 2.56
N PHE A 133 -9.37 23.92 1.73
CA PHE A 133 -9.36 22.55 1.24
C PHE A 133 -8.34 22.38 0.11
N PRO A 134 -7.60 21.27 0.06
CA PRO A 134 -6.70 20.98 -1.04
C PRO A 134 -7.47 20.73 -2.35
N VAL A 135 -6.97 21.36 -3.41
CA VAL A 135 -7.42 21.26 -4.80
C VAL A 135 -6.32 20.55 -5.59
N ILE A 136 -6.63 19.35 -6.06
CA ILE A 136 -5.73 18.48 -6.79
C ILE A 136 -5.96 18.65 -8.29
N HIS A 137 -4.90 18.98 -9.03
CA HIS A 137 -4.93 19.12 -10.48
C HIS A 137 -4.33 17.89 -11.14
N LEU A 138 -5.04 17.33 -12.12
CA LEU A 138 -4.62 16.17 -12.89
C LEU A 138 -4.06 16.56 -14.26
N SER A 139 -3.17 15.74 -14.81
CA SER A 139 -2.54 15.97 -16.12
C SER A 139 -3.52 16.04 -17.30
N ASN A 140 -4.72 15.47 -17.15
CA ASN A 140 -5.80 15.52 -18.14
C ASN A 140 -6.68 16.78 -18.04
N GLY A 141 -6.34 17.73 -17.16
CA GLY A 141 -7.09 18.97 -16.94
C GLY A 141 -8.24 18.85 -15.93
N ASN A 142 -8.52 17.67 -15.38
CA ASN A 142 -9.52 17.50 -14.32
C ASN A 142 -9.01 18.02 -12.97
N THR A 143 -9.95 18.49 -12.15
CA THR A 143 -9.66 19.01 -10.80
C THR A 143 -10.56 18.35 -9.76
N ILE A 144 -9.96 17.93 -8.65
CA ILE A 144 -10.63 17.31 -7.49
C ILE A 144 -10.37 18.18 -6.26
N LYS A 145 -11.43 18.55 -5.53
CA LYS A 145 -11.35 19.21 -4.22
C LYS A 145 -11.58 18.19 -3.11
N ALA A 146 -10.65 18.08 -2.17
CA ALA A 146 -10.75 17.12 -1.05
C ALA A 146 -11.13 17.86 0.26
N LYS A 147 -12.17 17.39 0.96
CA LYS A 147 -12.76 18.03 2.16
C LYS A 147 -12.20 17.52 3.48
#